data_AF-A0A9D7NC86-F1
#
_entry.id   AF-A0A9D7NC86-F1
#
_cell.length_a   1.000
_cell.length_b   1.000
_cell.length_c   1.000
_cell.angle_alpha   90.00
_cell.angle_beta   90.00
_cell.angle_gamma   90.00
#
_symmetry.space_group_name_H-M   'P 1'
#
loop_
_entity.id
_entity.type
_entity.pdbx_description
1 polymer ?
#
loop_
_entity_poly.entity_id
_entity_poly.type
_entity_poly.pdbx_seq_one_letter_code
_entity_poly.pdbx_strand_id
1 'polypeptide(L)'
;MNFGSRVVKIAFKDIVEHNPDELILMYDIKDWLGKTLLRQGIRSIQNPDDLISAYIGSFSWTILALIIVMAEAMHLFTATKRYYVRAFCLAATLAFRCVTDVNFNSCLQLFSPLGEWWGFVILGAAVFLLLTMKRFYAQNWFWTTFKWFWFIIFYAIGFSILFALGLLVVFTFF
;
A
#
# COMPACT_ATOMS: atom_id res chain seq x y z
N MET A 1 4.84 -18.40 16.71
CA MET A 1 5.17 -17.68 15.47
C MET A 1 6.69 -17.52 15.38
N ASN A 2 7.27 -17.64 14.19
CA ASN A 2 8.71 -17.48 13.97
C ASN A 2 9.01 -16.01 13.63
N PHE A 3 9.62 -15.27 14.57
CA PHE A 3 10.09 -13.89 14.38
C PHE A 3 11.62 -13.85 14.52
N GLY A 4 12.35 -14.09 13.44
CA GLY A 4 13.82 -14.08 13.48
C GLY A 4 14.45 -15.10 14.43
N SER A 5 15.75 -14.99 14.69
CA SER A 5 16.59 -16.00 15.36
C SER A 5 16.27 -16.31 16.84
N ARG A 6 15.16 -15.77 17.39
CA ARG A 6 14.69 -16.07 18.74
C ARG A 6 13.20 -16.43 18.72
N VAL A 7 12.94 -17.72 18.86
CA VAL A 7 11.58 -18.27 18.94
C VAL A 7 11.08 -18.13 20.36
N VAL A 8 10.31 -17.08 20.65
CA VAL A 8 9.55 -16.99 21.91
C VAL A 8 8.32 -17.89 21.75
N LYS A 9 8.36 -19.09 22.34
CA LYS A 9 7.21 -20.00 22.38
C LYS A 9 6.30 -19.58 23.52
N ILE A 10 5.26 -18.83 23.18
CA ILE A 10 4.21 -18.40 24.12
C ILE A 10 2.99 -19.29 23.87
N ALA A 11 2.37 -19.77 24.94
CA ALA A 11 1.13 -20.54 24.81
C ALA A 11 0.00 -19.62 24.34
N PHE A 12 -0.77 -20.07 23.35
CA PHE A 12 -1.90 -19.29 22.80
C PHE A 12 -2.96 -18.99 23.87
N LYS A 13 -3.11 -19.87 24.86
CA LYS A 13 -4.00 -19.67 26.02
C LYS A 13 -3.62 -18.42 26.81
N ASP A 14 -2.34 -18.21 27.08
CA ASP A 14 -1.85 -17.08 27.86
C ASP A 14 -2.03 -15.73 27.12
N ILE A 15 -1.97 -15.75 25.78
CA ILE A 15 -2.19 -14.55 24.92
C ILE A 15 -3.63 -14.03 25.00
N VAL A 16 -4.58 -14.93 25.26
CA VAL A 16 -6.02 -14.60 25.36
C VAL A 16 -6.41 -14.24 26.79
N GLU A 17 -5.79 -14.88 27.79
CA GLU A 17 -6.15 -14.71 29.21
C GLU A 17 -5.41 -13.57 29.91
N HIS A 18 -4.20 -13.20 29.47
CA HIS A 18 -3.35 -12.22 30.18
C HIS A 18 -3.12 -10.93 29.40
N ASN A 19 -2.96 -9.84 30.17
CA ASN A 19 -2.57 -8.55 29.60
C ASN A 19 -1.11 -8.61 29.09
N PRO A 20 -0.78 -7.85 28.02
CA PRO A 20 0.54 -7.87 27.40
C PRO A 20 1.67 -7.52 28.38
N ASP A 21 1.40 -6.69 29.40
CA ASP A 21 2.38 -6.33 30.42
C ASP A 21 2.66 -7.46 31.43
N GLU A 22 1.65 -8.28 31.74
CA GLU A 22 1.81 -9.48 32.58
C GLU A 22 2.61 -10.55 31.84
N LEU A 23 2.40 -10.69 30.53
CA LEU A 23 3.15 -11.62 29.68
C LEU A 23 4.61 -11.21 29.52
N ILE A 24 4.91 -9.91 29.42
CA ILE A 24 6.28 -9.39 29.39
C ILE A 24 7.03 -9.75 30.68
N LEU A 25 6.34 -9.69 31.82
CA LEU A 25 6.91 -10.04 33.13
C LEU A 25 7.02 -11.56 33.33
N MET A 26 6.02 -12.36 32.92
CA MET A 26 6.05 -13.83 33.04
C MET A 26 7.14 -14.47 32.17
N TYR A 27 7.38 -13.95 30.96
CA TYR A 27 8.36 -14.51 30.02
C TYR A 27 9.73 -13.80 30.06
N ASP A 28 9.98 -12.93 31.05
CA ASP A 28 11.23 -12.16 31.26
C ASP A 28 11.78 -11.50 29.98
N ILE A 29 10.90 -10.90 29.18
CA ILE A 29 11.29 -10.29 27.90
C ILE A 29 11.95 -8.94 28.21
N LYS A 30 13.30 -8.91 28.26
CA LYS A 30 14.06 -7.69 28.61
C LYS A 30 14.23 -6.71 27.45
N ASP A 31 14.27 -7.21 26.21
CA ASP A 31 14.52 -6.38 25.03
C ASP A 31 13.33 -5.48 24.69
N TRP A 32 13.60 -4.19 24.44
CA TRP A 32 12.58 -3.21 24.06
C TRP A 32 11.85 -3.60 22.76
N LEU A 33 12.58 -4.14 21.77
CA LEU A 33 11.99 -4.67 20.53
C LEU A 33 11.04 -5.83 20.82
N GLY A 34 11.43 -6.77 21.70
CA GLY A 34 10.60 -7.90 22.07
C GLY A 34 9.32 -7.46 22.79
N LYS A 35 9.41 -6.47 23.68
CA LYS A 35 8.25 -5.88 24.37
C LYS A 35 7.29 -5.21 23.40
N THR A 36 7.80 -4.41 22.47
CA THR A 36 6.96 -3.74 21.45
C THR A 36 6.30 -4.76 20.53
N LEU A 37 7.07 -5.70 19.98
CA LEU A 37 6.53 -6.75 19.10
C LEU A 37 5.43 -7.57 19.78
N LEU A 38 5.61 -7.93 21.06
CA LEU A 38 4.62 -8.68 21.82
C LEU A 38 3.34 -7.87 22.02
N ARG A 39 3.47 -6.61 22.47
CA ARG A 39 2.31 -5.74 22.72
C ARG A 39 1.51 -5.51 21.44
N GLN A 40 2.19 -5.24 20.33
CA GLN A 40 1.56 -5.06 19.02
C GLN A 40 0.90 -6.34 18.52
N GLY A 41 1.59 -7.48 18.64
CA GLY A 41 1.08 -8.78 18.22
C GLY A 41 -0.19 -9.17 18.97
N ILE A 42 -0.21 -9.02 20.31
CA ILE A 42 -1.38 -9.34 21.13
C ILE A 42 -2.54 -8.39 20.83
N ARG A 43 -2.26 -7.08 20.70
CA ARG A 43 -3.29 -6.08 20.40
C ARG A 43 -3.90 -6.28 19.02
N SER A 44 -3.11 -6.73 18.04
CA SER A 44 -3.59 -7.07 16.70
C SER A 44 -4.56 -8.27 16.68
N ILE A 45 -4.43 -9.19 17.64
CA ILE A 45 -5.30 -10.36 17.78
C ILE A 45 -6.58 -10.00 18.55
N GLN A 46 -6.46 -9.16 19.58
CA GLN A 46 -7.58 -8.77 20.44
C GLN A 46 -8.53 -7.75 19.79
N ASN A 47 -8.00 -6.81 18.97
CA ASN A 47 -8.79 -5.76 18.33
C ASN A 47 -8.52 -5.68 16.82
N PRO A 48 -9.00 -6.66 16.03
CA PRO A 48 -8.76 -6.72 14.59
C PRO A 48 -9.44 -5.57 13.82
N ASP A 49 -10.61 -5.10 14.26
CA ASP A 49 -11.36 -4.05 13.57
C ASP A 49 -10.68 -2.67 13.66
N ASP A 50 -10.11 -2.36 14.83
CA ASP A 50 -9.32 -1.14 15.02
C ASP A 50 -8.03 -1.19 14.18
N LEU A 51 -7.42 -2.37 14.06
CA LEU A 51 -6.23 -2.58 13.24
C LEU A 51 -6.54 -2.37 11.75
N ILE A 52 -7.65 -2.91 11.27
CA ILE A 52 -8.13 -2.72 9.88
C ILE A 52 -8.40 -1.23 9.62
N SER A 53 -9.06 -0.56 10.55
CA SER A 53 -9.32 0.89 10.49
C SER A 53 -8.02 1.70 10.39
N ALA A 54 -7.01 1.35 11.19
CA ALA A 54 -5.70 1.99 11.16
C ALA A 54 -4.95 1.75 9.83
N TYR A 55 -5.04 0.54 9.28
CA TYR A 55 -4.47 0.22 7.96
C TYR A 55 -5.15 1.01 6.84
N ILE A 56 -6.49 1.12 6.84
CA ILE A 56 -7.24 1.90 5.84
C ILE A 56 -6.85 3.39 5.92
N GLY A 57 -6.73 3.92 7.13
CA GLY A 57 -6.28 5.29 7.36
C GLY A 57 -4.87 5.51 6.81
N SER A 58 -3.92 4.67 7.20
CA SER A 58 -2.54 4.75 6.70
C SER A 58 -2.46 4.58 5.19
N PHE A 59 -3.23 3.67 4.60
CA PHE A 59 -3.24 3.44 3.16
C PHE A 59 -3.67 4.69 2.38
N SER A 60 -4.67 5.41 2.90
CA SER A 60 -5.12 6.68 2.32
C SER A 60 -4.01 7.73 2.32
N TRP A 61 -3.26 7.86 3.43
CA TRP A 61 -2.11 8.75 3.53
C TRP A 61 -0.96 8.33 2.60
N THR A 62 -0.69 7.03 2.50
CA THR A 62 0.30 6.46 1.59
C THR A 62 0.00 6.80 0.13
N ILE A 63 -1.26 6.70 -0.29
CA ILE A 63 -1.68 7.07 -1.65
C ILE A 63 -1.47 8.57 -1.89
N LEU A 64 -1.85 9.43 -0.95
CA LEU A 64 -1.63 10.88 -1.06
C LEU A 64 -0.14 11.21 -1.17
N ALA A 65 0.70 10.62 -0.32
CA ALA A 65 2.15 10.77 -0.38
C ALA A 65 2.70 10.27 -1.72
N LEU A 66 2.23 9.14 -2.23
CA LEU A 66 2.65 8.60 -3.52
C LEU A 66 2.31 9.54 -4.67
N ILE A 67 1.12 10.15 -4.66
CA ILE A 67 0.73 11.12 -5.68
C ILE A 67 1.68 12.33 -5.67
N ILE A 68 2.09 12.81 -4.49
CA ILE A 68 3.05 13.92 -4.36
C ILE A 68 4.42 13.51 -4.90
N VAL A 69 4.96 12.36 -4.47
CA VAL A 69 6.26 11.84 -4.93
C VAL A 69 6.25 11.62 -6.45
N MET A 70 5.15 11.11 -7.01
CA MET A 70 5.01 10.93 -8.45
C MET A 70 4.91 12.24 -9.22
N ALA A 71 4.29 13.27 -8.64
CA ALA A 71 4.26 14.60 -9.22
C ALA A 71 5.67 15.23 -9.29
N GLU A 72 6.47 15.07 -8.23
CA GLU A 72 7.88 15.47 -8.22
C GLU A 72 8.74 14.67 -9.20
N ALA A 73 8.57 13.35 -9.25
CA ALA A 73 9.33 12.49 -10.17
C ALA A 73 9.08 12.90 -11.63
N MET A 74 7.85 13.22 -12.00
CA MET A 74 7.51 13.68 -13.36
C MET A 74 8.00 15.11 -13.66
N HIS A 75 8.12 15.97 -12.64
CA HIS A 75 8.76 17.28 -12.80
C HIS A 75 10.22 17.14 -13.25
N LEU A 76 10.95 16.15 -12.74
CA LEU A 76 12.33 15.89 -13.14
C LEU A 76 12.46 15.54 -14.65
N PHE A 77 11.44 14.89 -15.23
CA PHE A 77 11.44 14.49 -16.64
C PHE A 77 10.94 15.56 -17.61
N THR A 78 10.45 16.71 -17.11
CA THR A 78 9.89 17.75 -17.98
C THR A 78 10.20 19.16 -17.47
N ALA A 79 11.05 19.89 -18.19
CA ALA A 79 11.55 21.23 -17.82
C ALA A 79 10.49 22.36 -17.77
N THR A 80 9.20 22.06 -17.92
CA THR A 80 8.13 23.06 -18.04
C THR A 80 7.14 22.99 -16.87
N LYS A 81 7.01 24.10 -16.14
CA LYS A 81 6.30 24.21 -14.84
C LYS A 81 4.79 23.94 -14.85
N ARG A 82 4.15 23.78 -16.01
CA ARG A 82 2.67 23.62 -16.14
C ARG A 82 2.18 22.15 -16.09
N TYR A 83 3.08 21.17 -15.97
CA TYR A 83 2.73 19.74 -16.00
C TYR A 83 2.51 19.11 -14.62
N TYR A 84 2.80 19.83 -13.53
CA TYR A 84 2.68 19.33 -12.15
C TYR A 84 1.23 18.96 -11.79
N VAL A 85 0.29 19.88 -12.05
CA VAL A 85 -1.15 19.68 -11.83
C VAL A 85 -1.70 18.56 -12.71
N ARG A 86 -1.12 18.39 -13.91
CA ARG A 86 -1.55 17.36 -14.88
C ARG A 86 -1.08 15.97 -14.47
N ALA A 87 0.16 15.84 -13.99
CA ALA A 87 0.67 14.58 -13.42
C ALA A 87 -0.08 14.20 -12.13
N PHE A 88 -0.37 15.18 -11.27
CA PHE A 88 -1.20 15.00 -10.08
C PHE A 88 -2.62 14.52 -10.44
N CYS A 89 -3.29 15.20 -11.39
CA CYS A 89 -4.64 14.83 -11.80
C CYS A 89 -4.67 13.44 -12.49
N LEU A 90 -3.61 13.06 -13.21
CA LEU A 90 -3.48 11.75 -13.86
C LEU A 90 -3.25 10.64 -12.83
N ALA A 91 -2.38 10.84 -11.85
CA ALA A 91 -2.18 9.89 -10.75
C ALA A 91 -3.44 9.74 -9.89
N ALA A 92 -4.14 10.83 -9.59
CA ALA A 92 -5.42 10.81 -8.87
C ALA A 92 -6.52 10.08 -9.65
N THR A 93 -6.61 10.30 -10.97
CA THR A 93 -7.57 9.59 -11.83
C THR A 93 -7.25 8.10 -11.91
N LEU A 94 -5.97 7.74 -11.96
CA LEU A 94 -5.53 6.34 -11.96
C LEU A 94 -5.89 5.65 -10.64
N ALA A 95 -5.57 6.27 -9.50
CA ALA A 95 -5.88 5.73 -8.19
C ALA A 95 -7.40 5.54 -8.00
N PHE A 96 -8.19 6.54 -8.38
CA PHE A 96 -9.66 6.44 -8.34
C PHE A 96 -10.17 5.31 -9.22
N ARG A 97 -9.64 5.16 -10.45
CA ARG A 97 -10.05 4.10 -11.37
C ARG A 97 -9.67 2.71 -10.87
N CYS A 98 -8.48 2.54 -10.30
CA CYS A 98 -8.06 1.28 -9.68
C CYS A 98 -8.99 0.88 -8.53
N VAL A 99 -9.37 1.83 -7.68
CA VAL A 99 -10.33 1.57 -6.58
C VAL A 99 -11.70 1.16 -7.13
N THR A 100 -12.20 1.86 -8.16
CA THR A 100 -13.50 1.50 -8.76
C THR A 100 -13.46 0.15 -9.47
N ASP A 101 -12.37 -0.18 -10.17
CA ASP A 101 -12.25 -1.45 -10.90
C ASP A 101 -12.11 -2.64 -9.93
N VAL A 102 -11.39 -2.47 -8.81
CA VAL A 102 -11.31 -3.48 -7.74
C VAL A 102 -12.67 -3.70 -7.09
N ASN A 103 -13.37 -2.64 -6.70
CA ASN A 103 -14.71 -2.75 -6.10
C ASN A 103 -15.72 -3.38 -7.05
N PHE A 104 -15.66 -3.03 -8.34
CA PHE A 104 -16.51 -3.62 -9.36
C PHE A 104 -16.23 -5.11 -9.57
N ASN A 105 -14.95 -5.52 -9.61
CA ASN A 105 -14.56 -6.92 -9.70
C ASN A 105 -15.01 -7.73 -8.47
N SER A 106 -14.87 -7.17 -7.26
CA SER A 106 -15.36 -7.77 -6.02
C SER A 106 -16.88 -7.92 -6.00
N CYS A 107 -17.62 -6.94 -6.49
CA CYS A 107 -19.08 -7.06 -6.67
C CYS A 107 -19.43 -8.13 -7.70
N LEU A 108 -18.75 -8.19 -8.84
CA LEU A 108 -19.01 -9.20 -9.87
C LEU A 108 -18.76 -10.63 -9.37
N GLN A 109 -17.70 -10.86 -8.59
CA GLN A 109 -17.42 -12.16 -7.98
C GLN A 109 -18.52 -12.60 -7.00
N LEU A 110 -19.21 -11.66 -6.35
CA LEU A 110 -20.35 -11.95 -5.47
C LEU A 110 -21.58 -12.45 -6.26
N PHE A 111 -21.80 -11.92 -7.47
CA PHE A 111 -22.96 -12.26 -8.30
C PHE A 111 -22.70 -13.37 -9.33
N SER A 112 -21.45 -13.60 -9.71
CA SER A 112 -21.04 -14.67 -10.60
C SER A 112 -19.58 -15.01 -10.32
N PRO A 113 -19.25 -16.25 -9.90
CA PRO A 113 -17.87 -16.69 -9.71
C PRO A 113 -17.21 -16.92 -11.09
N LEU A 114 -17.10 -15.84 -11.86
CA LEU A 114 -16.19 -15.73 -12.98
C LEU A 114 -14.80 -15.73 -12.34
N GLY A 115 -13.91 -16.61 -12.82
CA GLY A 115 -12.59 -16.85 -12.24
C GLY A 115 -11.71 -15.60 -12.13
N GLU A 116 -10.42 -15.80 -11.84
CA GLU A 116 -9.49 -14.70 -11.55
C GLU A 116 -9.10 -13.90 -12.81
N TRP A 117 -9.98 -13.02 -13.30
CA TRP A 117 -9.72 -12.11 -14.43
C TRP A 117 -8.83 -10.91 -14.06
N TRP A 118 -8.07 -10.99 -12.96
CA TRP A 118 -7.17 -9.92 -12.48
C TRP A 118 -6.18 -9.45 -13.54
N GLY A 119 -5.72 -10.35 -14.42
CA GLY A 119 -4.84 -10.00 -15.54
C GLY A 119 -5.47 -8.98 -16.50
N PHE A 120 -6.77 -9.08 -16.78
CA PHE A 120 -7.46 -8.13 -17.66
C PHE A 120 -7.67 -6.77 -17.01
N VAL A 121 -7.89 -6.73 -15.69
CA VAL A 121 -7.98 -5.47 -14.94
C VAL A 121 -6.63 -4.74 -14.97
N ILE A 122 -5.54 -5.46 -14.71
CA ILE A 122 -4.19 -4.89 -14.71
C ILE A 122 -3.81 -4.39 -16.12
N LEU A 123 -4.08 -5.20 -17.14
CA LEU A 123 -3.78 -4.85 -18.53
C LEU A 123 -4.64 -3.66 -19.00
N GLY A 124 -5.93 -3.65 -18.64
CA GLY A 124 -6.84 -2.54 -18.92
C GLY A 124 -6.38 -1.23 -18.28
N ALA A 125 -5.96 -1.27 -17.01
CA ALA A 125 -5.41 -0.12 -16.31
C ALA A 125 -4.11 0.38 -16.96
N ALA A 126 -3.22 -0.54 -17.36
CA ALA A 126 -1.95 -0.22 -18.02
C ALA A 126 -2.16 0.46 -19.39
N VAL A 127 -3.08 -0.06 -20.21
CA VAL A 127 -3.44 0.52 -21.52
C VAL A 127 -4.13 1.87 -21.35
N PHE A 128 -5.02 2.01 -20.37
CA PHE A 128 -5.67 3.29 -20.07
C PHE A 128 -4.65 4.36 -19.65
N LEU A 129 -3.64 3.99 -18.85
CA LEU A 129 -2.54 4.88 -18.47
C LEU A 129 -1.74 5.34 -19.70
N LEU A 130 -1.50 4.45 -20.66
CA LEU A 130 -0.80 4.79 -21.89
C LEU A 130 -1.63 5.75 -22.76
N LEU A 131 -2.93 5.48 -22.92
CA LEU A 131 -3.84 6.33 -23.70
C LEU A 131 -3.98 7.73 -23.08
N THR A 132 -4.07 7.81 -21.75
CA THR A 132 -4.12 9.09 -21.04
C THR A 132 -2.80 9.86 -21.21
N MET A 133 -1.64 9.24 -20.98
CA MET A 133 -0.32 9.85 -21.23
C MET A 133 -0.20 10.40 -22.65
N LYS A 134 -0.64 9.65 -23.66
CA LYS A 134 -0.62 10.10 -25.05
C LYS A 134 -1.49 11.34 -25.26
N ARG A 135 -2.72 11.33 -24.73
CA ARG A 135 -3.64 12.46 -24.84
C ARG A 135 -3.09 13.71 -24.14
N PHE A 136 -2.41 13.54 -23.01
CA PHE A 136 -1.94 14.65 -22.17
C PHE A 136 -0.60 15.25 -22.61
N TYR A 137 0.35 14.43 -23.07
CA TYR A 137 1.67 14.92 -23.50
C TYR A 137 1.72 15.31 -24.97
N ALA A 138 0.76 14.87 -25.80
CA ALA A 138 0.66 15.18 -27.23
C ALA A 138 2.00 14.99 -27.99
N GLN A 139 2.83 14.06 -27.52
CA GLN A 139 4.17 13.80 -28.04
C GLN A 139 4.15 12.55 -28.95
N ASN A 140 5.22 12.33 -29.71
CA ASN A 140 5.37 11.12 -30.52
C ASN A 140 5.21 9.86 -29.66
N TRP A 141 4.59 8.83 -30.25
CA TRP A 141 4.30 7.56 -29.57
C TRP A 141 5.53 6.94 -28.89
N PHE A 142 6.68 6.94 -29.56
CA PHE A 142 7.92 6.37 -29.03
C PHE A 142 8.34 7.00 -27.69
N TRP A 143 8.38 8.33 -27.63
CA TRP A 143 8.74 9.07 -26.42
C TRP A 143 7.70 8.92 -25.30
N THR A 144 6.43 8.75 -25.66
CA THR A 144 5.35 8.55 -24.70
C THR A 144 5.45 7.16 -24.05
N THR A 145 5.66 6.12 -24.84
CA THR A 145 5.82 4.75 -24.33
C THR A 145 7.06 4.61 -23.45
N PHE A 146 8.16 5.28 -23.81
CA PHE A 146 9.37 5.29 -22.99
C PHE A 146 9.13 5.93 -21.62
N LYS A 147 8.48 7.10 -21.57
CA LYS A 147 8.12 7.76 -20.31
C LYS A 147 7.13 6.93 -19.48
N TRP A 148 6.14 6.32 -20.15
CA TRP A 148 5.17 5.43 -19.52
C TRP A 148 5.84 4.23 -18.83
N PHE A 149 6.82 3.60 -19.47
CA PHE A 149 7.55 2.48 -18.91
C PHE A 149 8.31 2.88 -17.63
N TRP A 150 9.04 3.99 -17.67
CA TRP A 150 9.72 4.52 -16.49
C TRP A 150 8.75 4.94 -15.39
N PHE A 151 7.62 5.56 -15.75
CA PHE A 151 6.59 5.95 -14.80
C PHE A 151 6.07 4.73 -14.01
N ILE A 152 5.81 3.60 -14.68
CA ILE A 152 5.36 2.37 -14.01
C ILE A 152 6.42 1.87 -13.02
N ILE A 153 7.70 1.86 -13.42
CA ILE A 153 8.79 1.42 -12.53
C ILE A 153 8.88 2.32 -11.29
N PHE A 154 8.91 3.64 -11.48
CA PHE A 154 8.97 4.57 -10.36
C PHE A 154 7.73 4.49 -9.47
N TYR A 155 6.55 4.32 -10.07
CA TYR A 155 5.31 4.14 -9.34
C TYR A 155 5.34 2.87 -8.49
N ALA A 156 5.79 1.74 -9.06
CA ALA A 156 5.91 0.48 -8.34
C ALA A 156 6.89 0.58 -7.16
N ILE A 157 8.08 1.14 -7.40
CA ILE A 157 9.10 1.32 -6.35
C ILE A 157 8.61 2.28 -5.27
N GLY A 158 8.07 3.44 -5.66
CA GLY A 158 7.54 4.44 -4.73
C GLY A 158 6.38 3.89 -3.91
N PHE A 159 5.47 3.14 -4.54
CA PHE A 159 4.38 2.46 -3.86
C PHE A 159 4.93 1.44 -2.85
N SER A 160 5.87 0.56 -3.24
CA SER A 160 6.45 -0.43 -2.32
C SER A 160 7.11 0.22 -1.09
N ILE A 161 7.87 1.29 -1.29
CA ILE A 161 8.55 1.99 -0.18
C ILE A 161 7.53 2.66 0.74
N LEU A 162 6.62 3.45 0.19
CA LEU A 162 5.63 4.18 0.99
C LEU A 162 4.63 3.22 1.66
N PHE A 163 4.29 2.12 1.01
CA PHE A 163 3.45 1.08 1.59
C PHE A 163 4.15 0.40 2.78
N ALA A 164 5.42 0.01 2.63
CA ALA A 164 6.20 -0.55 3.73
C ALA A 164 6.33 0.45 4.90
N LEU A 165 6.56 1.73 4.61
CA LEU A 165 6.60 2.78 5.63
C LEU A 165 5.24 2.97 6.31
N GLY A 166 4.14 2.98 5.56
CA GLY A 166 2.80 3.08 6.13
C GLY A 166 2.47 1.91 7.05
N LEU A 167 2.79 0.68 6.64
CA LEU A 167 2.64 -0.50 7.49
C LEU A 167 3.50 -0.40 8.76
N LEU A 168 4.74 0.08 8.64
CA LEU A 168 5.62 0.27 9.79
C LEU A 168 5.04 1.31 10.76
N VAL A 169 4.54 2.45 10.24
CA VAL A 169 3.88 3.49 11.04
C VAL A 169 2.70 2.90 11.81
N VAL A 170 1.79 2.19 11.13
CA VAL A 170 0.66 1.51 11.80
C VAL A 170 1.18 0.57 12.87
N PHE A 171 2.19 -0.26 12.56
CA PHE A 171 2.77 -1.20 13.50
C PHE A 171 3.43 -0.53 14.73
N THR A 172 3.97 0.69 14.60
CA THR A 172 4.55 1.43 15.74
C THR A 172 3.55 2.18 16.58
N PHE A 173 2.47 2.72 15.99
CA PHE A 173 1.51 3.59 16.66
C PHE A 173 0.24 2.87 17.14
N PHE A 174 0.00 1.67 16.62
CA PHE A 174 -0.99 0.76 17.21
C PHE A 174 -0.54 0.25 18.57
#